data_AF-A0A971N1W6-F1
#
_entry.id   AF-A0A971N1W6-F1
#
_cell.length_a   1.000
_cell.length_b   1.000
_cell.length_c   1.000
_cell.angle_alpha   90.00
_cell.angle_beta   90.00
_cell.angle_gamma   90.00
#
_symmetry.space_group_name_H-M   'P 1'
#
loop_
_entity.id
_entity.type
_entity.pdbx_description
1 polymer ?
#
loop_
_entity_poly.entity_id
_entity_poly.type
_entity_poly.pdbx_seq_one_letter_code
_entity_poly.pdbx_strand_id
1 'polypeptide(L)'
;MKRKRIYIINLVWKTEYTYGILIFMLLGFLYGWTSERQTVKTTKLLPSAISGKKIVIDAGHGGIDPGAVGRSGLEEKEITLDVAKRLKRYFSRVGVYVVMTREADLDYSGENGDRRLTKKRRDLLHRVKIANESEADLLLSIHVNSFPQSIWSGAQCFYDGKLPESKLLAVAIQKSLAERLGPNRRKAQQAEYLLLKATTMPAVTVEVGFISNPREEELLADAEYREKLAEAIFYGTAEYLTALETAARPVLTSKVYPELSFPSVLPGTVCLYYATPNNEDLAFKPEVRETPHFEEWQREERGKLVLKELLKGPGEGSALLPCLPPGEWVRSFRLAGETAVVDIDAALAESINGGGASELMALYSLVNTLAVNLDLNAVSILVDGAKNATLGGHIFLEEPLNPRPEFSAGLNDSNR
;
A
#
# COMPACT_ATOMS: atom_id res chain seq x y z
N MET A 1 45.53 -83.21 10.56
CA MET A 1 45.36 -82.51 9.27
C MET A 1 43.87 -82.35 8.97
N LYS A 2 43.31 -81.13 9.04
CA LYS A 2 41.89 -80.86 8.71
C LYS A 2 41.77 -80.46 7.23
N ARG A 3 41.00 -81.21 6.43
CA ARG A 3 40.71 -80.87 5.03
C ARG A 3 39.76 -79.67 4.97
N LYS A 4 40.14 -78.60 4.25
CA LYS A 4 39.22 -77.51 3.91
C LYS A 4 38.27 -77.98 2.82
N ARG A 5 36.96 -77.85 3.04
CA ARG A 5 35.94 -78.01 1.99
C ARG A 5 35.83 -76.70 1.22
N ILE A 6 35.96 -76.77 -0.11
CA ILE A 6 35.69 -75.66 -1.03
C ILE A 6 34.27 -75.84 -1.53
N TYR A 7 33.44 -74.80 -1.38
CA TYR A 7 32.10 -74.75 -1.94
C TYR A 7 32.15 -73.91 -3.22
N ILE A 8 31.81 -74.51 -4.36
CA ILE A 8 31.67 -73.80 -5.64
C ILE A 8 30.18 -73.52 -5.82
N ILE A 9 29.80 -72.24 -5.79
CA ILE A 9 28.43 -71.80 -6.09
C ILE A 9 28.39 -71.45 -7.58
N ASN A 10 27.70 -72.27 -8.37
CA ASN A 10 27.39 -71.93 -9.76
C ASN A 10 26.23 -70.93 -9.78
N LEU A 11 26.52 -69.67 -10.06
CA LEU A 11 25.51 -68.64 -10.23
C LEU A 11 24.94 -68.75 -11.64
N VAL A 12 23.82 -69.46 -11.79
CA VAL A 12 23.13 -69.58 -13.08
C VAL A 12 22.30 -68.31 -13.31
N TRP A 13 22.78 -67.43 -14.19
CA TRP A 13 22.04 -66.24 -14.62
C TRP A 13 20.79 -66.68 -15.40
N LYS A 14 19.61 -66.48 -14.82
CA LYS A 14 18.34 -66.67 -15.54
C LYS A 14 18.03 -65.45 -16.41
N THR A 15 17.52 -65.69 -17.61
CA THR A 15 17.05 -64.65 -18.56
C THR A 15 15.97 -63.74 -17.96
N GLU A 16 15.23 -64.20 -16.96
CA GLU A 16 14.28 -63.37 -16.21
C GLU A 16 14.97 -62.17 -15.53
N TYR A 17 16.22 -62.32 -15.08
CA TYR A 17 16.99 -61.23 -14.48
C TYR A 17 17.46 -60.20 -15.51
N THR A 18 17.79 -60.62 -16.75
CA THR A 18 18.08 -59.65 -17.83
C THR A 18 16.87 -58.77 -18.10
N TYR A 19 15.66 -59.34 -18.16
CA TYR A 19 14.45 -58.58 -18.42
C TYR A 19 14.11 -57.63 -17.27
N GLY A 20 14.27 -58.06 -16.03
CA GLY A 20 14.08 -57.21 -14.85
C GLY A 20 15.01 -55.99 -14.84
N ILE A 21 16.29 -56.19 -15.16
CA ILE A 21 17.29 -55.11 -15.23
C ILE A 21 16.97 -54.13 -16.38
N LEU A 22 16.56 -54.64 -17.55
CA LEU A 22 16.19 -53.79 -18.69
C LEU A 22 14.94 -52.96 -18.42
N ILE A 23 13.92 -53.55 -17.78
CA ILE A 23 12.71 -52.83 -17.37
C ILE A 23 13.05 -51.74 -16.34
N PHE A 24 13.91 -52.04 -15.36
CA PHE A 24 14.34 -51.07 -14.37
C PHE A 24 15.10 -49.90 -15.00
N MET A 25 16.01 -50.17 -15.95
CA MET A 25 16.70 -49.12 -16.71
C MET A 25 15.74 -48.30 -17.57
N LEU A 26 14.75 -48.93 -18.22
CA LEU A 26 13.75 -48.24 -19.02
C LEU A 26 12.87 -47.32 -18.16
N LEU A 27 12.45 -47.79 -16.98
CA LEU A 27 11.67 -47.00 -16.01
C LEU A 27 12.49 -45.82 -15.47
N GLY A 28 13.78 -46.03 -15.17
CA GLY A 28 14.69 -44.96 -14.77
C GLY A 28 14.89 -43.92 -15.88
N PHE A 29 14.99 -44.36 -17.14
CA PHE A 29 15.10 -43.47 -18.29
C PHE A 29 13.80 -42.69 -18.53
N LEU A 30 12.64 -43.35 -18.48
CA LEU A 30 11.33 -42.70 -18.61
C LEU A 30 11.10 -41.70 -17.47
N TYR A 31 11.46 -42.04 -16.23
CA TYR A 31 11.41 -41.13 -15.10
C TYR A 31 12.35 -39.94 -15.30
N GLY A 32 13.58 -40.16 -15.78
CA GLY A 32 14.53 -39.10 -16.13
C GLY A 32 14.11 -38.23 -17.33
N TRP A 33 13.22 -38.75 -18.19
CA TRP A 33 12.67 -38.03 -19.35
C TRP A 33 11.43 -37.21 -18.98
N THR A 34 10.56 -37.74 -18.11
CA THR A 34 9.36 -37.04 -17.63
C THR A 34 9.64 -36.10 -16.47
N SER A 35 10.73 -36.30 -15.73
CA SER A 35 11.30 -35.25 -14.89
C SER A 35 11.90 -34.20 -15.82
N GLU A 36 11.02 -33.28 -16.21
CA GLU A 36 11.31 -32.05 -16.90
C GLU A 36 12.64 -31.51 -16.36
N ARG A 37 13.68 -31.52 -17.20
CA ARG A 37 14.93 -30.84 -16.86
C ARG A 37 14.52 -29.41 -16.59
N GLN A 38 14.48 -29.01 -15.31
CA GLN A 38 14.45 -27.61 -14.95
C GLN A 38 15.78 -27.05 -15.43
N THR A 39 15.84 -26.69 -16.71
CA THR A 39 16.83 -25.77 -17.21
C THR A 39 16.54 -24.49 -16.46
N VAL A 40 17.27 -24.27 -15.37
CA VAL A 40 17.40 -22.94 -14.79
C VAL A 40 17.95 -22.10 -15.94
N LYS A 41 17.07 -21.36 -16.61
CA LYS A 41 17.51 -20.26 -17.44
C LYS A 41 18.28 -19.38 -16.47
N THR A 42 19.60 -19.37 -16.57
CA THR A 42 20.42 -18.37 -15.91
C THR A 42 20.01 -17.04 -16.52
N THR A 43 19.01 -16.41 -15.92
CA THR A 43 18.82 -14.97 -16.02
C THR A 43 20.18 -14.34 -15.76
N LYS A 44 20.54 -13.30 -16.54
CA LYS A 44 21.68 -12.44 -16.20
C LYS A 44 21.69 -12.26 -14.68
N LEU A 45 22.84 -12.51 -14.05
CA LEU A 45 23.01 -12.44 -12.60
C LEU A 45 22.36 -11.14 -12.09
N LEU A 46 21.28 -11.26 -11.30
CA LEU A 46 20.62 -10.16 -10.58
C LEU A 46 21.64 -9.10 -10.07
N PRO A 47 22.79 -9.52 -9.48
CA PRO A 47 23.82 -8.58 -9.04
C PRO A 47 24.33 -7.59 -10.09
N SER A 48 24.48 -7.98 -11.36
CA SER A 48 25.01 -7.08 -12.39
C SER A 48 24.05 -5.92 -12.74
N ALA A 49 22.74 -6.18 -12.68
CA ALA A 49 21.72 -5.20 -13.04
C ALA A 49 21.41 -4.19 -11.94
N ILE A 50 21.67 -4.56 -10.68
CA ILE A 50 21.31 -3.76 -9.51
C ILE A 50 22.52 -3.19 -8.75
N SER A 51 23.71 -3.76 -8.92
CA SER A 51 24.93 -3.28 -8.25
C SER A 51 25.26 -1.84 -8.67
N GLY A 52 25.77 -1.05 -7.73
CA GLY A 52 26.12 0.36 -7.93
C GLY A 52 24.96 1.33 -7.82
N LYS A 53 23.71 0.84 -7.70
CA LYS A 53 22.55 1.69 -7.40
C LYS A 53 22.60 2.25 -6.00
N LYS A 54 21.99 3.41 -5.82
CA LYS A 54 21.78 4.04 -4.51
C LYS A 54 20.29 4.09 -4.20
N ILE A 55 19.88 3.52 -3.07
CA ILE A 55 18.48 3.43 -2.67
C ILE A 55 18.31 4.10 -1.30
N VAL A 56 17.32 4.97 -1.18
CA VAL A 56 16.86 5.44 0.13
C VAL A 56 15.82 4.48 0.67
N ILE A 57 16.00 4.04 1.91
CA ILE A 57 15.00 3.29 2.64
C ILE A 57 14.52 4.16 3.80
N ASP A 58 13.27 4.59 3.71
CA ASP A 58 12.60 5.31 4.76
C ASP A 58 11.85 4.35 5.68
N ALA A 59 12.20 4.34 6.96
CA ALA A 59 11.46 3.60 7.98
C ALA A 59 10.44 4.54 8.60
N GLY A 60 9.15 4.40 8.27
CA GLY A 60 8.08 5.29 8.73
C GLY A 60 8.07 5.48 10.25
N HIS A 61 7.59 6.64 10.71
CA HIS A 61 7.47 7.00 12.14
C HIS A 61 8.79 6.89 12.92
N GLY A 62 8.75 6.84 14.25
CA GLY A 62 9.93 6.76 15.11
C GLY A 62 9.89 7.76 16.26
N GLY A 63 10.68 7.50 17.29
CA GLY A 63 10.77 8.36 18.47
C GLY A 63 9.42 8.50 19.15
N ILE A 64 8.94 9.75 19.26
CA ILE A 64 7.64 10.05 19.90
C ILE A 64 6.44 9.64 19.04
N ASP A 65 6.62 9.39 17.74
CA ASP A 65 5.55 8.96 16.84
C ASP A 65 5.55 7.42 16.76
N PRO A 66 4.61 6.72 17.43
CA PRO A 66 4.51 5.26 17.36
C PRO A 66 4.01 4.77 16.00
N GLY A 67 3.40 5.66 15.19
CA GLY A 67 2.54 5.28 14.09
C GLY A 67 1.27 4.61 14.59
N ALA A 68 0.72 3.69 13.80
CA ALA A 68 -0.40 2.86 14.22
C ALA A 68 -0.01 1.92 15.37
N VAL A 69 -0.91 1.76 16.34
CA VAL A 69 -0.74 0.82 17.47
C VAL A 69 -1.77 -0.30 17.39
N GLY A 70 -1.28 -1.54 17.43
CA GLY A 70 -2.09 -2.77 17.42
C GLY A 70 -2.74 -3.06 18.78
N ARG A 71 -3.64 -4.05 18.82
CA ARG A 71 -4.36 -4.38 20.06
C ARG A 71 -3.44 -4.94 21.16
N SER A 72 -2.35 -5.57 20.77
CA SER A 72 -1.32 -6.10 21.68
C SER A 72 -0.38 -5.02 22.22
N GLY A 73 -0.46 -3.79 21.70
CA GLY A 73 0.51 -2.73 21.95
C GLY A 73 1.69 -2.73 20.98
N LEU A 74 1.69 -3.59 19.95
CA LEU A 74 2.68 -3.55 18.87
C LEU A 74 2.61 -2.19 18.16
N GLU A 75 3.76 -1.52 18.02
CA GLU A 75 3.84 -0.21 17.38
C GLU A 75 4.39 -0.33 15.95
N GLU A 76 3.78 0.41 15.02
CA GLU A 76 4.21 0.49 13.62
C GLU A 76 5.70 0.87 13.49
N LYS A 77 6.18 1.83 14.29
CA LYS A 77 7.57 2.29 14.25
C LYS A 77 8.60 1.17 14.46
N GLU A 78 8.25 0.11 15.21
CA GLU A 78 9.12 -1.03 15.46
C GLU A 78 9.17 -1.97 14.26
N ILE A 79 8.02 -2.24 13.64
CA ILE A 79 7.89 -3.08 12.45
C ILE A 79 8.64 -2.43 11.28
N THR A 80 8.38 -1.15 11.03
CA THR A 80 8.97 -0.40 9.91
C THR A 80 10.49 -0.33 10.02
N LEU A 81 11.04 -0.10 11.21
CA LEU A 81 12.49 -0.09 11.43
C LEU A 81 13.12 -1.46 11.18
N ASP A 82 12.49 -2.53 11.67
CA ASP A 82 12.99 -3.89 11.51
C ASP A 82 12.99 -4.32 10.04
N VAL A 83 11.87 -4.13 9.33
CA VAL A 83 11.77 -4.43 7.88
C VAL A 83 12.75 -3.59 7.07
N ALA A 84 12.89 -2.30 7.37
CA ALA A 84 13.84 -1.41 6.69
C ALA A 84 15.30 -1.85 6.90
N LYS A 85 15.68 -2.29 8.11
CA LYS A 85 17.01 -2.86 8.40
C LYS A 85 17.26 -4.16 7.63
N ARG A 86 16.24 -5.02 7.51
CA ARG A 86 16.33 -6.25 6.70
C ARG A 86 16.56 -5.93 5.23
N LEU A 87 15.80 -4.98 4.69
CA LEU A 87 15.99 -4.49 3.32
C LEU A 87 17.38 -3.92 3.09
N LYS A 88 17.89 -3.10 4.02
CA LYS A 88 19.28 -2.62 3.98
C LYS A 88 20.26 -3.78 3.84
N ARG A 89 20.10 -4.86 4.61
CA ARG A 89 20.96 -6.05 4.51
C ARG A 89 20.86 -6.73 3.14
N TYR A 90 19.66 -6.91 2.59
CA TYR A 90 19.47 -7.52 1.27
C TYR A 90 20.14 -6.72 0.16
N PHE A 91 19.88 -5.41 0.08
CA PHE A 91 20.45 -4.54 -0.93
C PHE A 91 21.98 -4.39 -0.78
N SER A 92 22.49 -4.23 0.44
CA SER A 92 23.94 -4.10 0.66
C SER A 92 24.72 -5.35 0.21
N ARG A 93 24.14 -6.55 0.33
CA ARG A 93 24.76 -7.81 -0.09
C ARG A 93 24.95 -7.93 -1.61
N VAL A 94 24.19 -7.16 -2.39
CA VAL A 94 24.26 -7.17 -3.87
C VAL A 94 24.90 -5.89 -4.43
N GLY A 95 25.64 -5.15 -3.61
CA GLY A 95 26.41 -3.98 -4.05
C GLY A 95 25.57 -2.71 -4.24
N VAL A 96 24.37 -2.63 -3.64
CA VAL A 96 23.55 -1.41 -3.62
C VAL A 96 23.93 -0.56 -2.42
N TYR A 97 24.16 0.72 -2.64
CA TYR A 97 24.38 1.72 -1.60
C TYR A 97 23.05 2.10 -0.96
N VAL A 98 22.90 1.83 0.34
CA VAL A 98 21.64 2.10 1.05
C VAL A 98 21.81 3.29 1.99
N VAL A 99 20.94 4.28 1.83
CA VAL A 99 20.78 5.41 2.76
C VAL A 99 19.49 5.18 3.54
N MET A 100 19.57 5.04 4.87
CA MET A 100 18.37 4.97 5.70
C MET A 100 17.99 6.35 6.21
N THR A 101 16.70 6.69 6.22
CA THR A 101 16.25 7.94 6.85
C THR A 101 16.38 7.90 8.36
N ARG A 102 16.32 6.72 8.99
CA ARG A 102 16.69 6.50 10.40
C ARG A 102 17.22 5.09 10.61
N GLU A 103 18.17 4.92 11.53
CA GLU A 103 18.73 3.60 11.89
C GLU A 103 18.40 3.16 13.33
N ALA A 104 17.71 4.02 14.08
CA ALA A 104 17.28 3.78 15.46
C ALA A 104 15.85 4.29 15.67
N ASP A 105 15.34 4.08 16.88
CA ASP A 105 14.06 4.65 17.30
C ASP A 105 14.23 6.13 17.63
N LEU A 106 14.08 6.98 16.60
CA LEU A 106 14.20 8.43 16.68
C LEU A 106 13.28 9.09 15.66
N ASP A 107 13.01 10.36 15.90
CA ASP A 107 12.40 11.29 14.95
C ASP A 107 13.20 12.59 14.88
N TYR A 108 12.93 13.39 13.85
CA TYR A 108 13.58 14.67 13.59
C TYR A 108 12.73 15.87 14.02
N SER A 109 11.64 15.65 14.78
CA SER A 109 10.76 16.72 15.21
C SER A 109 11.40 17.68 16.24
N GLY A 110 12.48 17.24 16.90
CA GLY A 110 13.27 18.03 17.84
C GLY A 110 14.33 18.92 17.19
N GLU A 111 14.65 18.71 15.90
CA GLU A 111 15.71 19.46 15.23
C GLU A 111 15.33 20.91 14.92
N ASN A 112 16.34 21.73 14.59
CA ASN A 112 16.17 23.13 14.20
C ASN A 112 15.36 23.21 12.89
N GLY A 113 14.06 23.45 13.01
CA GLY A 113 13.13 23.60 11.89
C GLY A 113 12.02 24.60 12.22
N ASP A 114 11.16 24.91 11.24
CA ASP A 114 10.06 25.86 11.41
C ASP A 114 9.07 25.38 12.48
N ARG A 115 9.14 26.01 13.66
CA ARG A 115 8.30 25.69 14.83
C ARG A 115 6.81 25.95 14.62
N ARG A 116 6.42 26.58 13.50
CA ARG A 116 5.01 26.74 13.10
C ARG A 116 4.43 25.45 12.54
N LEU A 117 5.26 24.51 12.10
CA LEU A 117 4.83 23.22 11.57
C LEU A 117 4.65 22.20 12.72
N THR A 118 3.73 21.26 12.51
CA THR A 118 3.53 20.15 13.45
C THR A 118 4.79 19.30 13.58
N LYS A 119 4.94 18.58 14.71
CA LYS A 119 6.08 17.67 14.94
C LYS A 119 6.22 16.64 13.83
N LYS A 120 5.13 15.96 13.47
CA LYS A 120 5.07 14.98 12.37
C LYS A 120 5.56 15.58 11.06
N ARG A 121 5.17 16.81 10.76
CA ARG A 121 5.57 17.48 9.53
C ARG A 121 7.06 17.81 9.48
N ARG A 122 7.62 18.30 10.59
CA ARG A 122 9.06 18.59 10.66
C ARG A 122 9.87 17.32 10.47
N ASP A 123 9.45 16.23 11.11
CA ASP A 123 10.06 14.92 10.90
C ASP A 123 10.00 14.49 9.43
N LEU A 124 8.81 14.56 8.81
CA LEU A 124 8.64 14.13 7.43
C LEU A 124 9.43 15.00 6.42
N LEU A 125 9.46 16.32 6.61
CA LEU A 125 10.26 17.22 5.77
C LEU A 125 11.76 16.95 5.91
N HIS A 126 12.22 16.52 7.09
CA HIS A 126 13.60 16.13 7.27
C HIS A 126 13.93 14.83 6.51
N ARG A 127 13.02 13.85 6.51
CA ARG A 127 13.17 12.62 5.70
C ARG A 127 13.20 12.92 4.20
N VAL A 128 12.35 13.83 3.74
CA VAL A 128 12.37 14.34 2.35
C VAL A 128 13.73 14.96 2.04
N LYS A 129 14.29 15.75 2.95
CA LYS A 129 15.62 16.35 2.80
C LYS A 129 16.70 15.28 2.66
N ILE A 130 16.74 14.29 3.56
CA ILE A 130 17.68 13.15 3.48
C ILE A 130 17.56 12.45 2.12
N ALA A 131 16.34 12.17 1.68
CA ALA A 131 16.10 11.49 0.41
C ALA A 131 16.62 12.31 -0.78
N ASN A 132 16.25 13.60 -0.87
CA ASN A 132 16.64 14.46 -1.98
C ASN A 132 18.15 14.77 -2.02
N GLU A 133 18.79 14.95 -0.86
CA GLU A 133 20.24 15.20 -0.76
C GLU A 133 21.08 13.93 -1.01
N SER A 134 20.47 12.75 -0.96
CA SER A 134 21.19 11.49 -1.16
C SER A 134 21.61 11.21 -2.60
N GLU A 135 21.00 11.87 -3.59
CA GLU A 135 21.12 11.52 -5.02
C GLU A 135 20.84 10.03 -5.29
N ALA A 136 19.77 9.50 -4.69
CA ALA A 136 19.37 8.10 -4.86
C ALA A 136 18.60 7.85 -6.17
N ASP A 137 18.77 6.65 -6.72
CA ASP A 137 18.04 6.17 -7.91
C ASP A 137 16.54 5.94 -7.61
N LEU A 138 16.18 5.59 -6.37
CA LEU A 138 14.80 5.43 -5.91
C LEU A 138 14.68 5.50 -4.39
N LEU A 139 13.45 5.69 -3.91
CA LEU A 139 13.07 5.68 -2.50
C LEU A 139 12.01 4.60 -2.21
N LEU A 140 12.23 3.83 -1.14
CA LEU A 140 11.28 2.88 -0.57
C LEU A 140 10.92 3.33 0.85
N SER A 141 9.68 3.74 1.09
CA SER A 141 9.18 4.08 2.42
C SER A 141 8.34 2.93 2.97
N ILE A 142 8.64 2.46 4.18
CA ILE A 142 8.02 1.28 4.79
C ILE A 142 7.07 1.74 5.90
N HIS A 143 5.80 1.32 5.80
CA HIS A 143 4.71 1.67 6.72
C HIS A 143 3.82 0.45 7.01
N VAL A 144 2.91 0.59 7.98
CA VAL A 144 1.91 -0.41 8.33
C VAL A 144 0.52 0.24 8.36
N ASN A 145 -0.43 -0.32 7.61
CA ASN A 145 -1.80 0.19 7.55
C ASN A 145 -2.57 -0.08 8.85
N SER A 146 -3.65 0.69 9.06
CA SER A 146 -4.53 0.50 10.21
C SER A 146 -5.91 1.10 9.98
N PHE A 147 -6.92 0.26 9.71
CA PHE A 147 -8.29 0.73 9.48
C PHE A 147 -9.14 0.56 10.74
N PRO A 148 -10.18 1.39 10.93
CA PRO A 148 -11.12 1.22 12.05
C PRO A 148 -11.71 -0.19 12.11
N GLN A 149 -11.98 -0.80 10.96
CA GLN A 149 -12.44 -2.19 10.89
C GLN A 149 -11.25 -3.17 10.88
N SER A 150 -11.36 -4.24 11.64
CA SER A 150 -10.30 -5.26 11.79
C SER A 150 -10.30 -6.34 10.69
N ILE A 151 -11.07 -6.16 9.62
CA ILE A 151 -11.26 -7.17 8.56
C ILE A 151 -10.26 -7.03 7.41
N TRP A 152 -9.64 -5.86 7.28
CA TRP A 152 -8.77 -5.51 6.18
C TRP A 152 -7.43 -6.21 6.30
N SER A 153 -6.88 -6.68 5.19
CA SER A 153 -5.57 -7.35 5.19
C SER A 153 -4.83 -7.22 3.87
N GLY A 154 -3.55 -7.55 3.87
CA GLY A 154 -2.67 -7.63 2.69
C GLY A 154 -1.82 -6.37 2.52
N ALA A 155 -0.58 -6.55 2.08
CA ALA A 155 0.32 -5.44 1.80
C ALA A 155 -0.13 -4.62 0.57
N GLN A 156 0.14 -3.32 0.57
CA GLN A 156 -0.22 -2.41 -0.52
C GLN A 156 0.84 -1.36 -0.80
N CYS A 157 1.19 -1.19 -2.08
CA CYS A 157 2.11 -0.15 -2.54
C CYS A 157 1.36 1.11 -2.98
N PHE A 158 1.91 2.27 -2.63
CA PHE A 158 1.43 3.59 -2.98
C PHE A 158 2.49 4.38 -3.74
N TYR A 159 2.07 5.15 -4.74
CA TYR A 159 2.95 5.99 -5.56
C TYR A 159 2.29 7.34 -5.85
N ASP A 160 3.10 8.35 -6.16
CA ASP A 160 2.61 9.62 -6.73
C ASP A 160 2.64 9.58 -8.27
N GLY A 161 1.73 10.31 -8.92
CA GLY A 161 1.55 10.33 -10.37
C GLY A 161 2.57 11.18 -11.15
N LYS A 162 3.45 11.93 -10.49
CA LYS A 162 4.43 12.83 -11.13
C LYS A 162 5.47 12.10 -11.97
N LEU A 163 5.93 10.92 -11.53
CA LEU A 163 6.94 10.12 -12.22
C LEU A 163 6.33 8.77 -12.64
N PRO A 164 6.26 8.46 -13.94
CA PRO A 164 5.78 7.16 -14.41
C PRO A 164 6.56 5.98 -13.85
N GLU A 165 7.85 6.18 -13.56
CA GLU A 165 8.76 5.24 -12.91
C GLU A 165 8.26 4.79 -11.53
N SER A 166 7.67 5.70 -10.73
CA SER A 166 7.12 5.37 -9.40
C SER A 166 5.99 4.36 -9.51
N LYS A 167 5.13 4.50 -10.53
CA LYS A 167 4.05 3.54 -10.81
C LYS A 167 4.61 2.17 -11.20
N LEU A 168 5.61 2.12 -12.08
CA LEU A 168 6.23 0.87 -12.51
C LEU A 168 6.92 0.14 -11.34
N LEU A 169 7.64 0.88 -10.49
CA LEU A 169 8.25 0.36 -9.27
C LEU A 169 7.19 -0.19 -8.31
N ALA A 170 6.12 0.57 -8.03
CA ALA A 170 5.06 0.15 -7.13
C ALA A 170 4.35 -1.11 -7.62
N VAL A 171 4.07 -1.21 -8.93
CA VAL A 171 3.44 -2.40 -9.54
C VAL A 171 4.34 -3.63 -9.44
N ALA A 172 5.65 -3.48 -9.67
CA ALA A 172 6.61 -4.58 -9.54
C ALA A 172 6.71 -5.09 -8.10
N ILE A 173 6.81 -4.18 -7.12
CA ILE A 173 6.82 -4.52 -5.70
C ILE A 173 5.50 -5.18 -5.28
N GLN A 174 4.35 -4.62 -5.66
CA GLN A 174 3.04 -5.17 -5.34
C GLN A 174 2.87 -6.59 -5.86
N LYS A 175 3.30 -6.85 -7.10
CA LYS A 175 3.28 -8.18 -7.70
C LYS A 175 4.12 -9.17 -6.87
N SER A 176 5.34 -8.80 -6.52
CA SER A 176 6.24 -9.66 -5.72
C SER A 176 5.65 -9.95 -4.32
N LEU A 177 5.05 -8.94 -3.66
CA LEU A 177 4.36 -9.12 -2.38
C LEU A 177 3.21 -10.13 -2.50
N ALA A 178 2.41 -10.03 -3.56
CA ALA A 178 1.28 -10.92 -3.80
C ALA A 178 1.69 -12.37 -4.12
N GLU A 179 2.81 -12.55 -4.82
CA GLU A 179 3.31 -13.88 -5.17
C GLU A 179 3.99 -14.59 -4.00
N ARG A 180 4.56 -13.86 -3.04
CA ARG A 180 5.47 -14.42 -2.01
C ARG A 180 4.89 -14.58 -0.61
N LEU A 181 3.90 -13.78 -0.20
CA LEU A 181 3.47 -13.71 1.20
C LEU A 181 2.15 -14.43 1.50
N GLY A 182 1.42 -14.86 0.45
CA GLY A 182 0.10 -15.47 0.58
C GLY A 182 -0.96 -14.67 -0.20
N PRO A 183 -2.26 -14.97 -0.02
CA PRO A 183 -3.31 -14.34 -0.81
C PRO A 183 -3.40 -12.84 -0.50
N ASN A 184 -2.85 -12.05 -1.41
CA ASN A 184 -2.97 -10.60 -1.41
C ASN A 184 -3.55 -10.17 -2.75
N ARG A 185 -4.73 -9.54 -2.73
CA ARG A 185 -5.46 -9.10 -3.94
C ARG A 185 -5.33 -7.60 -4.20
N ARG A 186 -4.58 -6.88 -3.34
CA ARG A 186 -4.42 -5.45 -3.47
C ARG A 186 -3.54 -5.09 -4.66
N LYS A 187 -3.83 -3.94 -5.26
CA LYS A 187 -3.06 -3.35 -6.35
C LYS A 187 -2.37 -2.09 -5.87
N ALA A 188 -1.29 -1.75 -6.59
CA ALA A 188 -0.59 -0.51 -6.39
C ALA A 188 -1.53 0.66 -6.70
N GLN A 189 -1.60 1.63 -5.78
CA GLN A 189 -2.57 2.72 -5.83
C GLN A 189 -1.88 4.08 -5.84
N GLN A 190 -2.43 5.05 -6.58
CA GLN A 190 -1.93 6.42 -6.51
C GLN A 190 -2.38 7.07 -5.18
N ALA A 191 -1.47 7.77 -4.50
CA ALA A 191 -1.77 8.52 -3.28
C ALA A 191 -1.03 9.86 -3.24
N GLU A 192 -1.58 10.80 -2.49
CA GLU A 192 -1.03 12.17 -2.34
C GLU A 192 -0.15 12.33 -1.09
N TYR A 193 0.58 11.28 -0.72
CA TYR A 193 1.47 11.32 0.45
C TYR A 193 2.59 12.34 0.25
N LEU A 194 2.85 13.18 1.26
CA LEU A 194 3.80 14.29 1.15
C LEU A 194 5.20 13.79 0.79
N LEU A 195 5.66 12.67 1.37
CA LEU A 195 6.96 12.09 1.05
C LEU A 195 7.08 11.77 -0.45
N LEU A 196 6.04 11.18 -1.05
CA LEU A 196 6.03 10.82 -2.47
C LEU A 196 6.00 12.05 -3.38
N LYS A 197 5.22 13.08 -2.99
CA LYS A 197 5.11 14.34 -3.76
C LYS A 197 6.37 15.21 -3.68
N ALA A 198 7.02 15.24 -2.52
CA ALA A 198 8.13 16.14 -2.23
C ALA A 198 9.51 15.57 -2.57
N THR A 199 9.60 14.28 -2.89
CA THR A 199 10.84 13.64 -3.35
C THR A 199 11.03 13.77 -4.86
N THR A 200 12.28 13.67 -5.29
CA THR A 200 12.70 13.94 -6.68
C THR A 200 13.03 12.69 -7.48
N MET A 201 13.24 11.56 -6.80
CA MET A 201 13.46 10.24 -7.40
C MET A 201 12.15 9.42 -7.44
N PRO A 202 12.07 8.35 -8.25
CA PRO A 202 10.99 7.37 -8.16
C PRO A 202 10.80 6.88 -6.72
N ALA A 203 9.58 6.98 -6.20
CA ALA A 203 9.30 6.76 -4.79
C ALA A 203 8.04 5.90 -4.61
N VAL A 204 8.11 4.97 -3.65
CA VAL A 204 7.00 4.09 -3.28
C VAL A 204 6.89 4.01 -1.76
N THR A 205 5.66 4.14 -1.25
CA THR A 205 5.32 3.76 0.13
C THR A 205 4.77 2.33 0.09
N VAL A 206 5.33 1.44 0.88
CA VAL A 206 4.90 0.04 1.03
C VAL A 206 4.25 -0.11 2.40
N GLU A 207 2.93 -0.20 2.41
CA GLU A 207 2.16 -0.60 3.58
C GLU A 207 2.23 -2.12 3.71
N VAL A 208 2.98 -2.65 4.67
CA VAL A 208 3.35 -4.08 4.68
C VAL A 208 2.25 -5.03 5.19
N GLY A 209 1.14 -4.48 5.66
CA GLY A 209 -0.02 -5.20 6.21
C GLY A 209 -0.87 -4.25 7.06
N PHE A 210 -1.90 -4.76 7.73
CA PHE A 210 -2.85 -4.03 8.56
C PHE A 210 -2.70 -4.40 10.03
N ILE A 211 -2.10 -3.54 10.84
CA ILE A 211 -1.93 -3.80 12.28
C ILE A 211 -3.28 -3.85 13.03
N SER A 212 -4.34 -3.29 12.46
CA SER A 212 -5.69 -3.37 13.03
C SER A 212 -6.37 -4.73 12.84
N ASN A 213 -5.82 -5.60 11.97
CA ASN A 213 -6.30 -6.95 11.76
C ASN A 213 -5.55 -7.93 12.67
N PRO A 214 -6.23 -8.65 13.59
CA PRO A 214 -5.58 -9.53 14.56
C PRO A 214 -4.64 -10.56 13.95
N ARG A 215 -5.02 -11.15 12.81
CA ARG A 215 -4.18 -12.14 12.12
C ARG A 215 -2.93 -11.48 11.54
N GLU A 216 -3.07 -10.30 10.95
CA GLU A 216 -1.91 -9.59 10.41
C GLU A 216 -1.04 -9.00 11.52
N GLU A 217 -1.60 -8.56 12.64
CA GLU A 217 -0.83 -8.15 13.82
C GLU A 217 0.05 -9.30 14.32
N GLU A 218 -0.48 -10.52 14.42
CA GLU A 218 0.30 -11.72 14.76
C GLU A 218 1.42 -12.00 13.76
N LEU A 219 1.15 -11.89 12.46
CA LEU A 219 2.17 -12.03 11.41
C LEU A 219 3.22 -10.92 11.49
N LEU A 220 2.80 -9.68 11.70
CA LEU A 220 3.68 -8.52 11.82
C LEU A 220 4.48 -8.56 13.13
N ALA A 221 4.05 -9.27 14.16
CA ALA A 221 4.86 -9.54 15.36
C ALA A 221 5.96 -10.59 15.10
N ASP A 222 5.77 -11.45 14.10
CA ASP A 222 6.69 -12.55 13.79
C ASP A 222 7.93 -12.11 12.99
N ALA A 223 9.11 -12.48 13.50
CA ALA A 223 10.39 -12.07 12.92
C ALA A 223 10.71 -12.78 11.60
N GLU A 224 10.17 -13.98 11.35
CA GLU A 224 10.34 -14.71 10.10
C GLU A 224 9.46 -14.10 9.00
N TYR A 225 8.23 -13.71 9.33
CA TYR A 225 7.34 -13.00 8.42
C TYR A 225 7.91 -11.64 8.01
N ARG A 226 8.50 -10.87 8.93
CA ARG A 226 9.23 -9.63 8.59
C ARG A 226 10.42 -9.86 7.66
N GLU A 227 11.08 -11.02 7.76
CA GLU A 227 12.13 -11.42 6.80
C GLU A 227 11.55 -11.67 5.40
N LYS A 228 10.44 -12.42 5.32
CA LYS A 228 9.74 -12.68 4.04
C LYS A 228 9.22 -11.38 3.40
N LEU A 229 8.72 -10.44 4.21
CA LEU A 229 8.31 -9.11 3.76
C LEU A 229 9.46 -8.36 3.09
N ALA A 230 10.60 -8.27 3.77
CA ALA A 230 11.80 -7.61 3.24
C ALA A 230 12.32 -8.32 1.97
N GLU A 231 12.31 -9.66 1.96
CA GLU A 231 12.69 -10.44 0.80
C GLU A 231 11.77 -10.16 -0.40
N ALA A 232 10.45 -10.11 -0.20
CA ALA A 232 9.50 -9.84 -1.27
C ALA A 232 9.66 -8.42 -1.85
N ILE A 233 9.85 -7.41 -1.01
CA ILE A 233 10.10 -6.04 -1.46
C ILE A 233 11.43 -5.93 -2.21
N PHE A 234 12.47 -6.62 -1.74
CA PHE A 234 13.77 -6.70 -2.42
C PHE A 234 13.63 -7.28 -3.83
N TYR A 235 12.97 -8.44 -3.99
CA TYR A 235 12.82 -9.05 -5.31
C TYR A 235 11.98 -8.22 -6.27
N GLY A 236 10.88 -7.61 -5.81
CA GLY A 236 10.07 -6.74 -6.66
C GLY A 236 10.84 -5.50 -7.13
N THR A 237 11.67 -4.93 -6.26
CA THR A 237 12.57 -3.82 -6.61
C THR A 237 13.66 -4.25 -7.58
N ALA A 238 14.26 -5.42 -7.37
CA ALA A 238 15.31 -5.96 -8.24
C ALA A 238 14.76 -6.31 -9.63
N GLU A 239 13.53 -6.83 -9.73
CA GLU A 239 12.82 -7.07 -10.99
C GLU A 239 12.61 -5.76 -11.75
N TYR A 240 12.15 -4.71 -11.08
CA TYR A 240 12.00 -3.38 -11.67
C TYR A 240 13.33 -2.84 -12.22
N LEU A 241 14.39 -2.85 -11.41
CA LEU A 241 15.71 -2.35 -11.80
C LEU A 241 16.29 -3.15 -12.97
N THR A 242 16.12 -4.47 -12.97
CA THR A 242 16.55 -5.34 -14.08
C THR A 242 15.77 -5.03 -15.36
N ALA A 243 14.46 -4.80 -15.26
CA ALA A 243 13.63 -4.44 -16.41
C ALA A 243 14.05 -3.09 -17.01
N LEU A 244 14.41 -2.10 -16.18
CA LEU A 244 14.93 -0.81 -16.65
C LEU A 244 16.24 -0.93 -17.43
N GLU A 245 17.16 -1.79 -16.98
CA GLU A 245 18.45 -1.98 -17.67
C GLU A 245 18.28 -2.72 -19.00
N THR A 246 17.31 -3.64 -19.07
CA THR A 246 17.09 -4.49 -20.25
C THR A 246 16.24 -3.78 -21.31
N ALA A 247 15.40 -2.83 -20.91
CA ALA A 247 14.55 -2.07 -21.84
C ALA A 247 15.28 -0.83 -22.35
N ALA A 248 15.49 -0.73 -23.67
CA ALA A 248 15.59 0.58 -24.31
C ALA A 248 14.29 1.32 -24.00
N ARG A 249 14.34 2.26 -23.04
CA ARG A 249 13.24 3.04 -22.44
C ARG A 249 11.85 2.68 -22.98
N PRO A 250 11.00 1.97 -22.22
CA PRO A 250 9.65 1.71 -22.68
C PRO A 250 8.93 3.05 -22.83
N VAL A 251 8.55 3.37 -24.06
CA VAL A 251 7.58 4.43 -24.34
C VAL A 251 6.26 3.94 -23.76
N LEU A 252 5.85 4.53 -22.64
CA LEU A 252 4.51 4.31 -22.11
C LEU A 252 3.52 4.84 -23.14
N THR A 253 2.82 3.92 -23.81
CA THR A 253 1.52 4.27 -24.37
C THR A 253 0.62 4.51 -23.15
N SER A 254 0.29 5.78 -22.91
CA SER A 254 -0.77 6.12 -21.96
C SER A 254 -2.02 5.37 -22.43
N LYS A 255 -2.44 4.34 -21.68
CA LYS A 255 -3.84 3.92 -21.79
C LYS A 255 -4.65 5.17 -21.47
N VAL A 256 -5.34 5.70 -22.47
CA VAL A 256 -6.39 6.70 -22.26
C VAL A 256 -7.48 5.95 -21.53
N TYR A 257 -7.44 6.02 -20.21
CA TYR A 257 -8.56 5.61 -19.40
C TYR A 257 -9.71 6.59 -19.72
N PRO A 258 -10.96 6.12 -19.83
CA PRO A 258 -12.09 7.03 -19.96
C PRO A 258 -12.02 8.04 -18.81
N GLU A 259 -12.38 9.30 -19.08
CA GLU A 259 -12.61 10.25 -18.00
C GLU A 259 -13.65 9.64 -17.04
N LEU A 260 -13.19 9.32 -15.84
CA LEU A 260 -14.07 8.84 -14.78
C LEU A 260 -14.77 10.07 -14.22
N SER A 261 -16.09 10.13 -14.39
CA SER A 261 -16.93 11.18 -13.83
C SER A 261 -17.76 10.65 -12.67
N PHE A 262 -18.19 11.53 -11.79
CA PHE A 262 -19.20 11.17 -10.80
C PHE A 262 -20.51 10.73 -11.47
N PRO A 263 -21.29 9.86 -10.81
CA PRO A 263 -22.65 9.57 -11.25
C PRO A 263 -23.53 10.83 -11.14
N SER A 264 -24.52 10.95 -12.02
CA SER A 264 -25.55 11.98 -11.87
C SER A 264 -26.44 11.66 -10.66
N VAL A 265 -26.61 12.63 -9.76
CA VAL A 265 -27.50 12.51 -8.60
C VAL A 265 -28.92 12.87 -9.02
N LEU A 266 -29.89 12.01 -8.70
CA LEU A 266 -31.30 12.27 -9.01
C LEU A 266 -31.87 13.36 -8.07
N PRO A 267 -32.82 14.20 -8.53
CA PRO A 267 -33.53 15.12 -7.66
C PRO A 267 -34.14 14.41 -6.44
N GLY A 268 -34.14 15.08 -5.28
CA GLY A 268 -34.61 14.51 -4.03
C GLY A 268 -33.74 13.38 -3.47
N THR A 269 -32.46 13.26 -3.89
CA THR A 269 -31.53 12.26 -3.35
C THR A 269 -30.17 12.86 -2.99
N VAL A 270 -29.45 12.16 -2.11
CA VAL A 270 -28.04 12.42 -1.79
C VAL A 270 -27.20 11.17 -2.03
N CYS A 271 -25.98 11.35 -2.52
CA CYS A 271 -25.04 10.27 -2.83
C CYS A 271 -23.86 10.28 -1.85
N LEU A 272 -23.69 9.23 -1.06
CA LEU A 272 -22.67 9.13 -0.02
C LEU A 272 -21.64 8.06 -0.39
N TYR A 273 -20.34 8.35 -0.23
CA TYR A 273 -19.28 7.40 -0.58
C TYR A 273 -18.73 6.66 0.63
N TYR A 274 -18.83 5.34 0.59
CA TYR A 274 -18.36 4.43 1.64
C TYR A 274 -17.40 3.39 1.09
N ALA A 275 -16.62 2.77 1.97
CA ALA A 275 -15.72 1.69 1.61
C ALA A 275 -16.52 0.45 1.22
N THR A 276 -16.04 -0.28 0.23
CA THR A 276 -16.56 -1.61 -0.07
C THR A 276 -16.05 -2.63 0.94
N PRO A 277 -16.77 -3.72 1.26
CA PRO A 277 -16.30 -4.73 2.22
C PRO A 277 -15.33 -5.75 1.59
N ASN A 278 -15.11 -5.69 0.27
CA ASN A 278 -14.13 -6.56 -0.37
C ASN A 278 -12.74 -6.10 0.07
N ASN A 279 -11.88 -7.06 0.46
CA ASN A 279 -10.49 -6.77 0.81
C ASN A 279 -9.63 -6.48 -0.45
N GLU A 280 -10.18 -5.71 -1.38
CA GLU A 280 -9.64 -5.43 -2.71
C GLU A 280 -9.63 -3.91 -2.93
N ASP A 281 -8.43 -3.34 -3.10
CA ASP A 281 -8.16 -1.94 -3.43
C ASP A 281 -8.82 -0.89 -2.49
N LEU A 282 -8.42 0.38 -2.57
CA LEU A 282 -9.07 1.47 -1.83
C LEU A 282 -10.27 1.98 -2.62
N ALA A 283 -11.29 1.12 -2.74
CA ALA A 283 -12.48 1.40 -3.54
C ALA A 283 -13.61 1.97 -2.68
N PHE A 284 -14.30 2.98 -3.23
CA PHE A 284 -15.57 3.47 -2.72
C PHE A 284 -16.72 2.95 -3.57
N LYS A 285 -17.87 2.75 -2.90
CA LYS A 285 -19.16 2.63 -3.55
C LYS A 285 -20.13 3.68 -3.06
N PRO A 286 -20.97 4.23 -3.96
CA PRO A 286 -22.01 5.16 -3.58
C PRO A 286 -23.18 4.44 -2.92
N GLU A 287 -23.71 5.04 -1.87
CA GLU A 287 -25.03 4.76 -1.30
C GLU A 287 -25.92 5.98 -1.58
N VAL A 288 -27.04 5.77 -2.26
CA VAL A 288 -28.00 6.84 -2.56
C VAL A 288 -29.11 6.81 -1.53
N ARG A 289 -29.40 7.96 -0.91
CA ARG A 289 -30.48 8.11 0.06
C ARG A 289 -31.51 9.10 -0.44
N GLU A 290 -32.77 8.83 -0.17
CA GLU A 290 -33.86 9.77 -0.41
C GLU A 290 -33.76 10.94 0.57
N THR A 291 -33.92 12.14 0.05
CA THR A 291 -33.94 13.40 0.78
C THR A 291 -34.85 14.35 0.01
N PRO A 292 -36.17 14.27 0.22
CA PRO A 292 -37.13 15.05 -0.55
C PRO A 292 -36.83 16.56 -0.50
N HIS A 293 -37.02 17.24 -1.63
CA HIS A 293 -36.80 18.68 -1.79
C HIS A 293 -35.34 19.13 -1.58
N PHE A 294 -34.35 18.22 -1.59
CA PHE A 294 -32.95 18.55 -1.35
C PHE A 294 -32.42 19.67 -2.25
N GLU A 295 -32.86 19.70 -3.51
CA GLU A 295 -32.51 20.72 -4.50
C GLU A 295 -33.04 22.11 -4.18
N GLU A 296 -34.12 22.23 -3.40
CA GLU A 296 -34.73 23.50 -2.99
C GLU A 296 -33.97 24.17 -1.84
N TRP A 297 -33.11 23.41 -1.14
CA TRP A 297 -32.36 23.91 0.00
C TRP A 297 -31.22 24.82 -0.45
N GLN A 298 -30.88 25.81 0.38
CA GLN A 298 -29.69 26.62 0.17
C GLN A 298 -28.45 25.72 0.09
N ARG A 299 -27.54 26.01 -0.86
CA ARG A 299 -26.38 25.15 -1.17
C ARG A 299 -25.51 24.86 0.04
N GLU A 300 -25.38 25.81 0.96
CA GLU A 300 -24.62 25.60 2.20
C GLU A 300 -25.33 24.65 3.18
N GLU A 301 -26.65 24.78 3.33
CA GLU A 301 -27.47 23.89 4.17
C GLU A 301 -27.49 22.47 3.61
N ARG A 302 -27.48 22.33 2.28
CA ARG A 302 -27.28 21.04 1.61
C ARG A 302 -25.98 20.37 2.03
N GLY A 303 -24.88 21.14 2.08
CA GLY A 303 -23.58 20.60 2.49
C GLY A 303 -23.54 20.14 3.94
N LYS A 304 -24.15 20.90 4.85
CA LYS A 304 -24.31 20.50 6.26
C LYS A 304 -25.11 19.21 6.39
N LEU A 305 -26.21 19.09 5.64
CA LEU A 305 -27.03 17.87 5.63
C LEU A 305 -26.26 16.66 5.09
N VAL A 306 -25.57 16.82 3.95
CA VAL A 306 -24.77 15.75 3.33
C VAL A 306 -23.70 15.23 4.28
N LEU A 307 -22.98 16.12 4.97
CA LEU A 307 -21.99 15.72 5.99
C LEU A 307 -22.64 14.97 7.15
N LYS A 308 -23.78 15.46 7.64
CA LYS A 308 -24.55 14.80 8.69
C LYS A 308 -24.99 13.39 8.27
N GLU A 309 -25.45 13.21 7.04
CA GLU A 309 -25.85 11.90 6.52
C GLU A 309 -24.64 10.96 6.34
N LEU A 310 -23.52 11.47 5.84
CA LEU A 310 -22.28 10.69 5.69
C LEU A 310 -21.82 10.11 7.03
N LEU A 311 -21.81 10.94 8.08
CA LEU A 311 -21.33 10.61 9.43
C LEU A 311 -22.22 9.62 10.19
N LYS A 312 -23.46 9.39 9.76
CA LYS A 312 -24.28 8.28 10.27
C LYS A 312 -23.71 6.90 9.90
N GLY A 313 -22.78 6.85 8.95
CA GLY A 313 -22.30 5.61 8.34
C GLY A 313 -23.32 5.01 7.38
N PRO A 314 -22.99 3.89 6.70
CA PRO A 314 -23.89 3.19 5.78
C PRO A 314 -25.23 2.82 6.40
N GLY A 315 -26.27 2.69 5.57
CA GLY A 315 -27.62 2.35 6.00
C GLY A 315 -27.72 0.96 6.66
N GLU A 316 -28.79 0.73 7.42
CA GLU A 316 -29.04 -0.57 8.05
C GLU A 316 -29.12 -1.68 7.00
N GLY A 317 -28.38 -2.78 7.20
CA GLY A 317 -28.28 -3.89 6.24
C GLY A 317 -27.36 -3.62 5.04
N SER A 318 -26.74 -2.44 4.95
CA SER A 318 -25.72 -2.14 3.93
C SER A 318 -24.47 -2.99 4.16
N ALA A 319 -23.93 -3.55 3.08
CA ALA A 319 -22.65 -4.27 3.12
C ALA A 319 -21.45 -3.30 3.11
N LEU A 320 -21.68 -2.00 2.90
CA LEU A 320 -20.63 -1.00 2.86
C LEU A 320 -20.08 -0.72 4.27
N LEU A 321 -18.86 -0.18 4.32
CA LEU A 321 -18.17 0.11 5.57
C LEU A 321 -17.92 1.61 5.72
N PRO A 322 -18.12 2.17 6.92
CA PRO A 322 -17.86 3.58 7.17
C PRO A 322 -16.36 3.88 7.04
N CYS A 323 -16.01 4.97 6.34
CA CYS A 323 -14.62 5.45 6.23
C CYS A 323 -14.23 6.40 7.36
N LEU A 324 -15.23 6.93 8.07
CA LEU A 324 -15.11 7.81 9.22
C LEU A 324 -15.81 7.14 10.41
N PRO A 325 -15.27 7.23 11.64
CA PRO A 325 -15.98 6.74 12.80
C PRO A 325 -17.27 7.54 13.03
N PRO A 326 -18.30 6.95 13.67
CA PRO A 326 -19.48 7.70 14.09
C PRO A 326 -19.11 8.82 15.05
N GLY A 327 -19.70 10.00 14.88
CA GLY A 327 -19.47 11.14 15.78
C GLY A 327 -19.78 12.49 15.12
N GLU A 328 -19.74 13.55 15.92
CA GLU A 328 -19.92 14.92 15.46
C GLU A 328 -18.56 15.58 15.24
N TRP A 329 -17.87 15.17 14.17
CA TRP A 329 -16.51 15.65 13.89
C TRP A 329 -16.46 16.99 13.17
N VAL A 330 -17.55 17.44 12.55
CA VAL A 330 -17.59 18.66 11.75
C VAL A 330 -17.91 19.85 12.64
N ARG A 331 -16.94 20.76 12.80
CA ARG A 331 -17.05 22.00 13.58
C ARG A 331 -17.72 23.11 12.78
N SER A 332 -17.35 23.24 11.51
CA SER A 332 -17.97 24.21 10.60
C SER A 332 -17.90 23.77 9.14
N PHE A 333 -18.86 24.26 8.36
CA PHE A 333 -18.93 24.07 6.91
C PHE A 333 -19.27 25.41 6.26
N ARG A 334 -18.57 25.77 5.19
CA ARG A 334 -18.89 26.94 4.37
C ARG A 334 -18.53 26.71 2.90
N LEU A 335 -19.18 27.46 2.02
CA LEU A 335 -18.84 27.47 0.59
C LEU A 335 -18.04 28.71 0.21
N ALA A 336 -17.07 28.51 -0.69
CA ALA A 336 -16.29 29.55 -1.34
C ALA A 336 -16.28 29.28 -2.85
N GLY A 337 -17.35 29.69 -3.54
CA GLY A 337 -17.54 29.41 -4.97
C GLY A 337 -17.76 27.91 -5.22
N GLU A 338 -16.83 27.29 -5.94
CA GLU A 338 -16.82 25.85 -6.26
C GLU A 338 -15.91 25.04 -5.32
N THR A 339 -15.48 25.65 -4.21
CA THR A 339 -14.72 24.99 -3.15
C THR A 339 -15.52 24.98 -1.86
N ALA A 340 -15.62 23.83 -1.20
CA ALA A 340 -16.09 23.76 0.17
C ALA A 340 -14.93 23.92 1.16
N VAL A 341 -15.19 24.52 2.32
CA VAL A 341 -14.27 24.47 3.46
C VAL A 341 -14.96 23.74 4.60
N VAL A 342 -14.36 22.65 5.04
CA VAL A 342 -14.81 21.83 6.17
C VAL A 342 -13.80 21.93 7.28
N ASP A 343 -14.24 22.36 8.45
CA ASP A 343 -13.41 22.33 9.67
C ASP A 343 -13.81 21.13 10.50
N ILE A 344 -12.85 20.27 10.79
CA ILE A 344 -13.02 19.04 11.56
C ILE A 344 -12.28 19.10 12.89
N ASP A 345 -12.82 18.41 13.88
CA ASP A 345 -12.22 18.28 15.20
C ASP A 345 -10.95 17.43 15.16
N ALA A 346 -9.87 17.87 15.83
CA ALA A 346 -8.62 17.12 15.91
C ALA A 346 -8.77 15.73 16.55
N ALA A 347 -9.78 15.50 17.39
CA ALA A 347 -10.07 14.19 17.97
C ALA A 347 -10.39 13.13 16.89
N LEU A 348 -10.86 13.53 15.70
CA LEU A 348 -11.04 12.61 14.57
C LEU A 348 -9.69 11.97 14.17
N ALA A 349 -8.59 12.71 14.24
CA ALA A 349 -7.26 12.17 13.93
C ALA A 349 -6.85 11.06 14.91
N GLU A 350 -7.22 11.15 16.18
CA GLU A 350 -6.95 10.10 17.18
C GLU A 350 -7.71 8.80 16.88
N SER A 351 -8.89 8.92 16.27
CA SER A 351 -9.73 7.77 15.92
C SER A 351 -9.33 7.08 14.61
N ILE A 352 -8.61 7.79 13.74
CA ILE A 352 -8.02 7.25 12.51
C ILE A 352 -6.57 6.88 12.86
N ASN A 353 -6.36 5.66 13.34
CA ASN A 353 -5.13 5.11 13.95
C ASN A 353 -3.87 5.11 13.04
N GLY A 354 -3.45 6.27 12.53
CA GLY A 354 -2.15 6.51 11.89
C GLY A 354 -1.99 6.08 10.44
N GLY A 355 -2.62 4.99 9.98
CA GLY A 355 -2.35 4.41 8.66
C GLY A 355 -2.63 5.33 7.47
N GLY A 356 -1.71 5.39 6.49
CA GLY A 356 -1.83 6.27 5.33
C GLY A 356 -3.05 5.97 4.46
N ALA A 357 -3.36 4.68 4.26
CA ALA A 357 -4.53 4.31 3.48
C ALA A 357 -5.85 4.71 4.19
N SER A 358 -5.86 4.74 5.52
CA SER A 358 -7.04 5.09 6.33
C SER A 358 -7.30 6.57 6.26
N GLU A 359 -6.24 7.37 6.37
CA GLU A 359 -6.25 8.80 6.11
C GLU A 359 -6.78 9.08 4.70
N LEU A 360 -6.27 8.37 3.68
CA LEU A 360 -6.76 8.50 2.31
C LEU A 360 -8.28 8.21 2.21
N MET A 361 -8.74 7.11 2.80
CA MET A 361 -10.15 6.71 2.73
C MET A 361 -11.07 7.70 3.43
N ALA A 362 -10.68 8.18 4.62
CA ALA A 362 -11.45 9.16 5.38
C ALA A 362 -11.59 10.48 4.60
N LEU A 363 -10.48 10.99 4.05
CA LEU A 363 -10.47 12.24 3.28
C LEU A 363 -11.30 12.11 2.01
N TYR A 364 -11.08 11.08 1.19
CA TYR A 364 -11.78 10.97 -0.10
C TYR A 364 -13.23 10.50 0.00
N SER A 365 -13.63 9.80 1.08
CA SER A 365 -15.05 9.60 1.39
C SER A 365 -15.76 10.95 1.55
N LEU A 366 -15.17 11.87 2.30
CA LEU A 366 -15.70 13.22 2.54
C LEU A 366 -15.64 14.08 1.27
N VAL A 367 -14.49 14.15 0.60
CA VAL A 367 -14.28 14.98 -0.58
C VAL A 367 -15.22 14.56 -1.71
N ASN A 368 -15.29 13.26 -2.04
CA ASN A 368 -16.13 12.78 -3.13
C ASN A 368 -17.62 12.96 -2.82
N THR A 369 -18.02 12.72 -1.57
CA THR A 369 -19.41 12.92 -1.12
C THR A 369 -19.83 14.38 -1.24
N LEU A 370 -18.99 15.33 -0.82
CA LEU A 370 -19.31 16.74 -0.98
C LEU A 370 -19.33 17.16 -2.45
N ALA A 371 -18.34 16.75 -3.23
CA ALA A 371 -18.20 17.13 -4.63
C ALA A 371 -19.40 16.66 -5.46
N VAL A 372 -19.83 15.40 -5.32
CA VAL A 372 -20.95 14.85 -6.11
C VAL A 372 -22.29 15.51 -5.79
N ASN A 373 -22.53 15.88 -4.52
CA ASN A 373 -23.82 16.43 -4.11
C ASN A 373 -23.95 17.94 -4.30
N LEU A 374 -22.82 18.65 -4.39
CA LEU A 374 -22.78 20.11 -4.40
C LEU A 374 -22.12 20.69 -5.66
N ASP A 375 -21.64 19.86 -6.58
CA ASP A 375 -20.91 20.28 -7.79
C ASP A 375 -19.67 21.11 -7.44
N LEU A 376 -18.74 20.50 -6.72
CA LEU A 376 -17.50 21.15 -6.24
C LEU A 376 -16.28 20.64 -6.98
N ASN A 377 -15.36 21.56 -7.28
CA ASN A 377 -14.07 21.28 -7.86
C ASN A 377 -13.02 20.90 -6.82
N ALA A 378 -13.20 21.33 -5.57
CA ALA A 378 -12.30 20.98 -4.48
C ALA A 378 -12.95 21.09 -3.09
N VAL A 379 -12.30 20.48 -2.11
CA VAL A 379 -12.65 20.63 -0.69
C VAL A 379 -11.39 20.95 0.11
N SER A 380 -11.39 22.10 0.78
CA SER A 380 -10.40 22.46 1.79
C SER A 380 -10.80 21.86 3.13
N ILE A 381 -9.88 21.16 3.79
CA ILE A 381 -10.12 20.56 5.10
C ILE A 381 -9.23 21.26 6.12
N LEU A 382 -9.82 21.74 7.20
CA LEU A 382 -9.13 22.33 8.35
C LEU A 382 -9.24 21.37 9.53
N VAL A 383 -8.23 21.33 10.38
CA VAL A 383 -8.30 20.62 11.67
C VAL A 383 -8.19 21.64 12.78
N ASP A 384 -9.25 21.79 13.58
CA ASP A 384 -9.37 22.86 14.59
C ASP A 384 -9.02 24.26 14.05
N GLY A 385 -9.47 24.55 12.83
CA GLY A 385 -9.22 25.80 12.12
C GLY A 385 -7.83 25.91 11.46
N ALA A 386 -6.94 24.93 11.65
CA ALA A 386 -5.59 24.94 11.08
C ALA A 386 -5.54 24.26 9.69
N LYS A 387 -4.87 24.92 8.73
CA LYS A 387 -4.63 24.40 7.37
C LYS A 387 -3.44 23.45 7.26
N ASN A 388 -2.46 23.55 8.15
CA ASN A 388 -1.20 22.80 8.05
C ASN A 388 -1.24 21.46 8.81
N ALA A 389 -2.45 20.94 9.03
CA ALA A 389 -2.70 19.71 9.76
C ALA A 389 -2.74 18.48 8.83
N THR A 390 -2.87 17.31 9.45
CA THR A 390 -2.95 15.98 8.84
C THR A 390 -3.71 15.08 9.80
N LEU A 391 -4.43 14.08 9.31
CA LEU A 391 -5.13 13.11 10.14
C LEU A 391 -4.22 11.95 10.55
N GLY A 392 -3.42 11.44 9.62
CA GLY A 392 -2.55 10.27 9.81
C GLY A 392 -1.06 10.61 9.85
N GLY A 393 -0.65 11.73 9.25
CA GLY A 393 0.76 12.10 9.07
C GLY A 393 1.23 12.00 7.61
N HIS A 394 0.38 11.53 6.70
CA HIS A 394 0.75 11.23 5.32
C HIS A 394 0.30 12.33 4.36
N ILE A 395 -0.91 12.86 4.55
CA ILE A 395 -1.53 13.87 3.68
C ILE A 395 -1.70 15.17 4.46
N PHE A 396 -1.06 16.25 3.99
CA PHE A 396 -1.15 17.57 4.61
C PHE A 396 -2.23 18.40 3.92
N LEU A 397 -3.08 19.05 4.72
CA LEU A 397 -4.35 19.64 4.29
C LEU A 397 -4.25 21.14 3.94
N GLU A 398 -3.08 21.59 3.49
CA GLU A 398 -2.85 23.01 3.19
C GLU A 398 -3.54 23.49 1.93
N GLU A 399 -3.54 22.60 0.95
CA GLU A 399 -4.14 22.82 -0.35
C GLU A 399 -5.50 22.10 -0.42
N PRO A 400 -6.47 22.68 -1.14
CA PRO A 400 -7.73 22.01 -1.41
C PRO A 400 -7.51 20.65 -2.09
N LEU A 401 -8.26 19.63 -1.65
CA LEU A 401 -8.26 18.32 -2.28
C LEU A 401 -9.26 18.28 -3.43
N ASN A 402 -8.79 17.89 -4.61
CA ASN A 402 -9.66 17.65 -5.76
C ASN A 402 -10.38 16.31 -5.60
N PRO A 403 -11.65 16.19 -6.02
CA PRO A 403 -12.35 14.91 -6.01
C PRO A 403 -11.66 13.85 -6.88
N ARG A 404 -11.80 12.60 -6.47
CA ARG A 404 -11.22 11.41 -7.10
C ARG A 404 -12.32 10.43 -7.49
N PRO A 405 -13.08 10.70 -8.57
CA PRO A 405 -14.13 9.79 -9.05
C PRO A 405 -13.57 8.42 -9.44
N GLU A 406 -12.28 8.31 -9.76
CA GLU A 406 -11.63 7.04 -10.06
C GLU A 406 -11.56 6.06 -8.88
N PHE A 407 -11.71 6.55 -7.65
CA PHE A 407 -11.86 5.67 -6.49
C PHE A 407 -13.28 5.12 -6.38
N SER A 408 -14.23 5.61 -7.19
CA SER A 408 -15.61 5.16 -7.20
C SER A 408 -15.80 4.02 -8.19
N ALA A 409 -16.05 2.80 -7.71
CA ALA A 409 -16.55 1.74 -8.57
C ALA A 409 -18.02 2.03 -8.89
N GLY A 410 -18.30 2.45 -10.12
CA GLY A 410 -19.56 3.05 -10.52
C GLY A 410 -20.81 2.16 -10.39
N LEU A 411 -21.96 2.84 -10.29
CA LEU A 411 -23.32 2.29 -10.43
C LEU A 411 -23.62 1.70 -11.83
N ASN A 412 -22.69 1.81 -12.78
CA ASN A 412 -22.88 1.48 -14.19
C ASN A 412 -22.29 0.11 -14.61
N ASP A 413 -21.69 -0.66 -13.71
CA ASP A 413 -21.15 -2.01 -14.05
C ASP A 413 -22.19 -3.13 -13.99
N SER A 414 -23.48 -2.81 -14.11
CA SER A 414 -24.56 -3.82 -14.22
C SER A 414 -24.80 -4.32 -15.65
N ASN A 415 -24.02 -3.89 -16.66
CA ASN A 415 -24.06 -4.44 -18.01
C ASN A 415 -22.72 -4.23 -18.74
N ARG A 416 -21.81 -5.19 -18.68
CA ARG A 416 -20.87 -5.53 -19.77
C ARG A 416 -20.15 -6.84 -19.55
#